data_AF-A0AAU8MDE8-F1
#
_entry.id   AF-A0AAU8MDE8-F1
#
_cell.length_a   1.000
_cell.length_b   1.000
_cell.length_c   1.000
_cell.angle_alpha   90.00
_cell.angle_beta   90.00
_cell.angle_gamma   90.00
#
_symmetry.space_group_name_H-M   'P 1'
#
loop_
_entity.id
_entity.type
_entity.pdbx_description
1 polymer ?
#
loop_
_entity_poly.entity_id
_entity_poly.type
_entity_poly.pdbx_seq_one_letter_code
_entity_poly.pdbx_strand_id
1 'polypeptide(L)'
;MFDKQVYELKIEDLTQHEAWFFPMDDTAEDELTVRPLTRSEQSTDYQIIVRTFFSGKDGSQYLGYLYWDSSEQLEYLKPVILLEDGTAISFWDGMAEPSWENYSKHANKVRKSLPLSYKSEALSGMPEISGIIEGLGYLDNDKVSWVS
;
A
#
# COMPACT_ATOMS: atom_id res chain seq x y z
N MET A 1 17.36 -4.85 -15.16
CA MET A 1 16.78 -4.16 -14.00
C MET A 1 15.30 -4.42 -14.00
N PHE A 2 14.72 -4.79 -12.87
CA PHE A 2 13.27 -5.01 -12.72
C PHE A 2 12.60 -3.74 -12.16
N ASP A 3 12.98 -2.59 -12.73
CA ASP A 3 12.42 -1.31 -12.35
C ASP A 3 10.98 -1.25 -12.86
N LYS A 4 10.10 -0.69 -12.03
CA LYS A 4 8.71 -0.46 -12.35
C LYS A 4 8.27 0.87 -11.80
N GLN A 5 7.22 1.43 -12.36
CA GLN A 5 6.51 2.51 -11.72
C GLN A 5 5.63 1.94 -10.60
N VAL A 6 5.56 2.60 -9.44
CA VAL A 6 4.83 2.08 -8.26
C VAL A 6 3.35 1.78 -8.55
N TYR A 7 2.73 2.55 -9.44
CA TYR A 7 1.34 2.36 -9.88
C TYR A 7 1.16 1.22 -10.90
N GLU A 8 2.25 0.63 -11.40
CA GLU A 8 2.23 -0.53 -12.30
C GLU A 8 2.45 -1.86 -11.58
N LEU A 9 2.69 -1.83 -10.27
CA LEU A 9 2.85 -3.04 -9.46
C LEU A 9 1.58 -3.89 -9.49
N LYS A 10 1.78 -5.21 -9.61
CA LYS A 10 0.72 -6.21 -9.64
C LYS A 10 0.85 -7.21 -8.49
N ILE A 11 -0.19 -8.02 -8.30
CA ILE A 11 -0.23 -9.08 -7.30
C ILE A 11 0.95 -10.04 -7.45
N GLU A 12 1.35 -10.34 -8.69
CA GLU A 12 2.49 -11.23 -8.97
C GLU A 12 3.81 -10.64 -8.48
N ASP A 13 3.99 -9.32 -8.60
CA ASP A 13 5.19 -8.62 -8.17
C ASP A 13 5.38 -8.70 -6.66
N LEU A 14 4.29 -8.47 -5.92
CA LEU A 14 4.29 -8.60 -4.46
C LEU A 14 4.43 -10.07 -4.02
N THR A 15 3.91 -11.01 -4.81
CA THR A 15 4.11 -12.44 -4.50
C THR A 15 5.57 -12.85 -4.65
N GLN A 16 6.29 -12.30 -5.63
CA GLN A 16 7.70 -12.58 -5.87
C GLN A 16 8.64 -11.84 -4.91
N HIS A 17 8.29 -10.60 -4.55
CA HIS A 17 9.13 -9.72 -3.75
C HIS A 17 8.34 -9.07 -2.63
N GLU A 18 8.84 -9.22 -1.41
CA GLU A 18 8.12 -8.81 -0.19
C GLU A 18 8.23 -7.31 0.09
N ALA A 19 9.21 -6.63 -0.51
CA ALA A 19 9.38 -5.20 -0.43
C ALA A 19 10.03 -4.63 -1.69
N TRP A 20 9.79 -3.35 -1.90
CA TRP A 20 10.35 -2.55 -2.97
C TRP A 20 10.76 -1.19 -2.42
N PHE A 21 11.81 -0.58 -2.97
CA PHE A 21 12.29 0.72 -2.53
C PHE A 21 12.31 1.72 -3.68
N PHE A 22 12.22 3.00 -3.34
CA PHE A 22 12.41 4.11 -4.28
C PHE A 22 13.91 4.46 -4.37
N PRO A 23 14.60 4.12 -5.47
CA PRO A 23 16.01 4.47 -5.63
C PRO A 23 16.20 5.99 -5.75
N MET A 24 17.24 6.52 -5.11
CA MET A 24 17.64 7.93 -5.24
C MET A 24 18.83 8.13 -6.20
N ASP A 25 19.11 7.15 -7.06
CA ASP A 25 20.19 7.22 -8.03
C ASP A 25 19.72 7.74 -9.40
N ASP A 26 20.68 8.05 -10.27
CA ASP A 26 20.45 8.60 -11.61
C ASP A 26 19.98 7.54 -12.63
N THR A 27 19.82 6.29 -12.21
CA THR A 27 19.32 5.21 -13.07
C THR A 27 17.82 5.00 -12.94
N ALA A 28 17.17 5.65 -11.98
CA ALA A 28 15.71 5.73 -11.89
C ALA A 28 15.14 6.55 -13.06
N GLU A 29 13.94 6.19 -13.54
CA GLU A 29 13.25 7.01 -14.54
C GLU A 29 12.77 8.32 -13.91
N ASP A 30 12.18 8.22 -12.71
CA ASP A 30 11.65 9.33 -11.92
C ASP A 30 11.45 8.95 -10.43
N GLU A 31 10.82 9.84 -9.66
CA GLU A 31 10.52 9.67 -8.23
C GLU A 31 9.48 8.57 -7.91
N LEU A 32 8.81 8.02 -8.92
CA LEU A 32 7.80 6.96 -8.78
C LEU A 32 8.36 5.58 -9.16
N THR A 33 9.60 5.54 -9.63
CA THR A 33 10.33 4.31 -9.91
C THR A 33 10.56 3.53 -8.61
N VAL A 34 10.30 2.23 -8.65
CA VAL A 34 10.56 1.30 -7.56
C VAL A 34 11.36 0.09 -8.04
N ARG A 35 12.16 -0.46 -7.14
CA ARG A 35 12.96 -1.68 -7.36
C ARG A 35 12.71 -2.70 -6.29
N PRO A 36 12.73 -4.01 -6.62
CA PRO A 36 12.61 -5.03 -5.60
C PRO A 36 13.76 -4.92 -4.59
N LEU A 37 13.44 -4.92 -3.30
CA LEU A 37 14.44 -4.90 -2.25
C LEU A 37 15.07 -6.29 -2.13
N THR A 38 16.36 -6.40 -2.44
CA THR A 38 17.10 -7.65 -2.27
C THR A 38 17.74 -7.74 -0.88
N ARG A 39 18.02 -8.95 -0.38
CA ARG A 39 18.61 -9.15 0.96
C ARG A 39 19.96 -8.44 1.17
N SER A 40 20.68 -8.13 0.10
CA SER A 40 21.95 -7.39 0.15
C SER A 40 21.80 -5.89 0.33
N GLU A 41 20.60 -5.33 0.14
CA GLU A 41 20.32 -3.89 0.12
C GLU A 41 19.66 -3.39 1.42
N GLN A 42 19.67 -4.20 2.49
CA GLN A 42 18.93 -3.99 3.75
C GLN A 42 19.43 -2.81 4.63
N SER A 43 20.19 -1.85 4.09
CA SER A 43 20.83 -0.79 4.87
C SER A 43 20.68 0.57 4.19
N THR A 44 19.46 1.02 3.96
CA THR A 44 19.24 2.22 3.14
C THR A 44 18.19 3.16 3.70
N ASP A 45 18.52 4.45 3.75
CA ASP A 45 17.61 5.58 4.03
C ASP A 45 16.58 5.82 2.90
N TYR A 46 16.22 4.78 2.14
CA TYR A 46 15.22 4.86 1.08
C TYR A 46 13.82 4.71 1.66
N GLN A 47 12.86 5.34 1.01
CA GLN A 47 11.46 4.99 1.24
C GLN A 47 11.20 3.58 0.69
N ILE A 48 10.52 2.75 1.48
CA ILE A 48 10.25 1.35 1.16
C ILE A 48 8.74 1.13 1.21
N ILE A 49 8.22 0.41 0.22
CA ILE A 49 6.90 -0.22 0.30
C ILE A 49 7.05 -1.69 0.65
N VAL A 50 6.13 -2.19 1.48
CA VAL A 50 6.17 -3.53 2.01
C VAL A 50 4.86 -4.24 1.70
N ARG A 51 4.97 -5.46 1.20
CA ARG A 51 3.84 -6.35 0.98
C ARG A 51 2.98 -6.43 2.23
N THR A 52 1.69 -6.30 2.04
CA THR A 52 0.70 -6.24 3.11
C THR A 52 -0.50 -7.07 2.74
N PHE A 53 -0.93 -7.89 3.69
CA PHE A 53 -2.15 -8.68 3.59
C PHE A 53 -3.28 -7.94 4.26
N PHE A 54 -4.44 -7.92 3.60
CA PHE A 54 -5.65 -7.31 4.12
C PHE A 54 -6.74 -8.37 4.25
N SER A 55 -7.38 -8.43 5.40
CA SER A 55 -8.43 -9.38 5.73
C SER A 55 -9.73 -8.63 6.02
N GLY A 56 -10.76 -8.89 5.23
CA GLY A 56 -12.09 -8.31 5.44
C GLY A 56 -12.89 -9.04 6.50
N LYS A 57 -13.94 -8.38 7.01
CA LYS A 57 -14.82 -8.92 8.06
C LYS A 57 -15.54 -10.21 7.66
N ASP A 58 -15.68 -10.44 6.36
CA ASP A 58 -16.32 -11.61 5.76
C ASP A 58 -15.33 -12.76 5.49
N GLY A 59 -14.07 -12.62 5.90
CA GLY A 59 -12.99 -13.58 5.68
C GLY A 59 -12.29 -13.44 4.32
N SER A 60 -12.70 -12.49 3.48
CA SER A 60 -12.00 -12.16 2.24
C SER A 60 -10.55 -11.76 2.51
N GLN A 61 -9.67 -12.07 1.55
CA GLN A 61 -8.24 -11.78 1.61
C GLN A 61 -7.84 -10.95 0.39
N TYR A 62 -7.03 -9.93 0.61
CA TYR A 62 -6.49 -9.08 -0.44
C TYR A 62 -5.00 -8.86 -0.24
N LEU A 63 -4.29 -8.63 -1.35
CA LEU A 63 -2.87 -8.35 -1.36
C LEU A 63 -2.63 -6.91 -1.83
N GLY A 64 -1.67 -6.27 -1.20
CA GLY A 64 -1.24 -4.95 -1.58
C GLY A 64 0.01 -4.55 -0.83
N TYR A 65 0.19 -3.26 -0.62
CA TYR A 65 1.36 -2.74 0.07
C TYR A 65 1.01 -1.54 0.94
N LEU A 66 1.96 -1.18 1.81
CA LEU A 66 1.99 0.11 2.47
C LEU A 66 3.41 0.68 2.37
N TYR A 67 3.54 1.99 2.52
CA TYR A 67 4.80 2.68 2.69
C TYR A 67 5.23 2.47 4.15
N TRP A 68 6.35 1.79 4.38
CA TRP A 68 6.76 1.47 5.73
C TRP A 68 7.18 2.73 6.48
N ASP A 69 6.55 2.95 7.63
CA ASP A 69 6.84 4.09 8.51
C ASP A 69 6.61 3.71 9.97
N SER A 70 7.60 4.00 10.82
CA SER A 70 7.58 3.66 12.25
C SER A 70 6.51 4.38 13.09
N SER A 71 5.90 5.45 12.56
CA SER A 71 4.82 6.16 13.24
C SER A 71 3.48 5.43 13.17
N GLU A 72 3.35 4.47 12.26
CA GLU A 72 2.16 3.67 12.01
C GLU A 72 0.89 4.49 11.67
N GLN A 73 1.03 5.77 11.33
CA GLN A 73 -0.12 6.61 10.98
C GLN A 73 -0.51 6.43 9.51
N LEU A 74 -1.82 6.33 9.26
CA LEU A 74 -2.39 6.06 7.94
C LEU A 74 -1.84 6.99 6.83
N GLU A 75 -1.62 8.28 7.14
CA GLU A 75 -1.12 9.28 6.20
C GLU A 75 0.31 9.02 5.70
N TYR A 76 1.13 8.34 6.50
CA TYR A 76 2.47 7.90 6.11
C TYR A 76 2.45 6.51 5.51
N LEU A 77 1.60 5.62 6.03
CA LEU A 77 1.47 4.24 5.53
C LEU A 77 0.84 4.15 4.14
N LYS A 78 -0.06 5.08 3.81
CA LYS A 78 -0.78 5.17 2.53
C LYS A 78 -1.13 3.79 1.93
N PRO A 79 -1.93 2.96 2.63
CA PRO A 79 -2.13 1.57 2.23
C PRO A 79 -2.80 1.47 0.85
N VAL A 80 -2.36 0.49 0.06
CA VAL A 80 -2.90 0.22 -1.27
C VAL A 80 -3.26 -1.25 -1.38
N ILE A 81 -4.43 -1.56 -1.95
CA ILE A 81 -4.80 -2.93 -2.38
C ILE A 81 -4.71 -3.02 -3.90
N LEU A 82 -4.09 -4.09 -4.40
CA LEU A 82 -4.05 -4.42 -5.83
C LEU A 82 -5.21 -5.33 -6.19
N LEU A 83 -5.88 -5.03 -7.31
CA LEU A 83 -7.04 -5.78 -7.78
C LEU A 83 -6.68 -6.69 -8.95
N GLU A 84 -7.44 -7.78 -9.11
CA GLU A 84 -7.26 -8.78 -10.17
C GLU A 84 -7.42 -8.20 -11.59
N ASP A 85 -8.12 -7.07 -11.73
CA ASP A 85 -8.28 -6.37 -13.00
C ASP A 85 -7.09 -5.46 -13.35
N GLY A 86 -6.03 -5.47 -12.52
CA GLY A 86 -4.83 -4.66 -12.69
C GLY A 86 -4.98 -3.22 -12.19
N THR A 87 -6.12 -2.85 -11.61
CA THR A 87 -6.30 -1.56 -10.93
C THR A 87 -5.93 -1.66 -9.45
N ALA A 88 -5.93 -0.53 -8.74
CA ALA A 88 -5.58 -0.47 -7.32
C ALA A 88 -6.54 0.44 -6.55
N ILE A 89 -6.62 0.24 -5.23
CA ILE A 89 -7.37 1.09 -4.29
C ILE A 89 -6.36 1.74 -3.36
N SER A 90 -6.26 3.07 -3.37
CA SER A 90 -5.55 3.83 -2.34
C SER A 90 -6.49 4.13 -1.18
N PHE A 91 -6.07 3.82 0.04
CA PHE A 91 -6.84 4.09 1.25
C PHE A 91 -6.50 5.43 1.91
N TRP A 92 -5.67 6.25 1.27
CA TRP A 92 -5.37 7.61 1.70
C TRP A 92 -5.42 8.57 0.50
N ASP A 93 -6.27 9.60 0.61
CA ASP A 93 -6.48 10.61 -0.45
C ASP A 93 -6.06 12.03 -0.04
N GLY A 94 -5.29 12.15 1.05
CA GLY A 94 -4.78 13.43 1.53
C GLY A 94 -5.92 14.33 2.02
N MET A 95 -6.00 15.57 1.51
CA MET A 95 -6.99 16.57 1.95
C MET A 95 -8.31 16.53 1.16
N ALA A 96 -8.41 15.70 0.12
CA ALA A 96 -9.62 15.57 -0.69
C ALA A 96 -10.54 14.48 -0.11
N GLU A 97 -11.84 14.75 -0.03
CA GLU A 97 -12.81 13.72 0.34
C GLU A 97 -12.92 12.69 -0.82
N PRO A 98 -12.60 11.41 -0.57
CA PRO A 98 -12.54 10.40 -1.60
C PRO A 98 -13.95 9.87 -1.92
N SER A 99 -14.11 9.29 -3.11
CA SER A 99 -15.34 8.61 -3.51
C SER A 99 -15.08 7.22 -4.04
N TRP A 100 -15.84 6.24 -3.56
CA TRP A 100 -15.86 4.89 -4.12
C TRP A 100 -16.28 4.85 -5.58
N GLU A 101 -16.99 5.87 -6.08
CA GLU A 101 -17.39 5.97 -7.49
C GLU A 101 -16.20 6.19 -8.43
N ASN A 102 -15.06 6.64 -7.91
CA ASN A 102 -13.82 6.82 -8.67
C ASN A 102 -13.10 5.48 -8.96
N TYR A 103 -13.49 4.40 -8.27
CA TYR A 103 -12.84 3.09 -8.40
C TYR A 103 -13.59 2.14 -9.32
N SER A 104 -12.87 1.12 -9.80
CA SER A 104 -13.44 0.09 -10.68
C SER A 104 -14.55 -0.71 -9.97
N LYS A 105 -15.39 -1.40 -10.75
CA LYS A 105 -16.44 -2.27 -10.18
C LYS A 105 -15.88 -3.38 -9.28
N HIS A 106 -14.62 -3.79 -9.46
CA HIS A 106 -13.98 -4.79 -8.62
C HIS A 106 -13.72 -4.28 -7.20
N ALA A 107 -13.52 -2.97 -7.03
CA ALA A 107 -13.35 -2.35 -5.72
C ALA A 107 -14.59 -2.50 -4.82
N ASN A 108 -15.79 -2.68 -5.40
CA ASN A 108 -16.99 -2.95 -4.63
C ASN A 108 -16.92 -4.23 -3.78
N LYS A 109 -16.09 -5.21 -4.18
CA LYS A 109 -15.85 -6.40 -3.35
C LYS A 109 -15.16 -5.98 -2.06
N VAL A 110 -14.05 -5.25 -2.17
CA VAL A 110 -13.26 -4.73 -1.04
C VAL A 110 -14.12 -3.83 -0.15
N ARG A 111 -14.87 -2.90 -0.74
CA ARG A 111 -15.78 -2.01 -0.01
C ARG A 111 -16.77 -2.76 0.89
N LYS A 112 -17.39 -3.83 0.37
CA LYS A 112 -18.37 -4.62 1.13
C LYS A 112 -17.74 -5.38 2.30
N SER A 113 -16.44 -5.63 2.22
CA SER A 113 -15.67 -6.37 3.21
C SER A 113 -15.06 -5.47 4.29
N LEU A 114 -15.19 -4.15 4.19
CA LEU A 114 -14.81 -3.18 5.24
C LEU A 114 -15.55 -3.47 6.57
N PRO A 115 -14.91 -3.24 7.74
CA PRO A 115 -13.53 -2.79 7.87
C PRO A 115 -12.54 -3.92 7.54
N LEU A 116 -11.34 -3.54 7.08
CA LEU A 116 -10.25 -4.46 6.78
C LEU A 116 -9.24 -4.41 7.93
N SER A 117 -8.85 -5.57 8.44
CA SER A 117 -7.60 -5.68 9.20
C SER A 117 -6.44 -5.83 8.23
N TYR A 118 -5.29 -5.23 8.52
CA TYR A 118 -4.09 -5.36 7.70
C TYR A 118 -2.87 -5.76 8.53
N LYS A 119 -1.92 -6.43 7.87
CA LYS A 119 -0.66 -6.88 8.45
C LYS A 119 0.43 -6.88 7.37
N SER A 120 1.48 -6.09 7.57
CA SER A 120 2.63 -6.03 6.64
C SER A 120 3.59 -7.19 6.85
N GLU A 121 4.41 -7.49 5.85
CA GLU A 121 5.57 -8.36 6.03
C GLU A 121 6.54 -7.74 7.04
N ALA A 122 7.17 -8.57 7.87
CA ALA A 122 8.27 -8.15 8.74
C ALA A 122 9.60 -8.33 8.00
N LEU A 123 10.45 -7.29 8.01
CA LEU A 123 11.76 -7.31 7.38
C LEU A 123 12.84 -6.96 8.41
N SER A 124 14.10 -7.22 8.08
CA SER A 124 15.21 -6.91 8.98
C SER A 124 15.25 -5.41 9.28
N GLY A 125 15.15 -5.03 10.55
CA GLY A 125 15.09 -3.63 10.98
C GLY A 125 13.74 -2.93 10.78
N MET A 126 12.77 -3.61 10.15
CA MET A 126 11.43 -3.08 9.87
C MET A 126 10.38 -4.06 10.42
N PRO A 127 9.96 -3.90 11.68
CA PRO A 127 8.89 -4.73 12.24
C PRO A 127 7.62 -4.63 11.40
N GLU A 128 6.83 -5.68 11.49
CA GLU A 128 5.47 -5.73 10.97
C GLU A 128 4.63 -4.58 11.54
N ILE A 129 3.81 -3.98 10.68
CA ILE A 129 2.80 -2.99 11.03
C ILE A 129 1.44 -3.63 10.82
N SER A 130 0.54 -3.46 11.79
CA SER A 130 -0.82 -3.98 11.73
C SER A 130 -1.83 -2.94 12.17
N GLY A 131 -3.05 -3.01 11.63
CA GLY A 131 -4.11 -2.08 12.01
C GLY A 131 -5.45 -2.38 11.35
N ILE A 132 -6.34 -1.39 11.37
CA ILE A 132 -7.68 -1.46 10.80
C ILE A 132 -7.87 -0.29 9.82
N ILE A 133 -8.48 -0.58 8.68
CA ILE A 133 -8.93 0.39 7.67
C ILE A 133 -10.46 0.36 7.65
N GLU A 134 -11.07 1.48 8.03
CA GLU A 134 -12.53 1.62 8.13
C GLU A 134 -13.18 1.98 6.78
N GLY A 135 -12.41 2.58 5.86
CA GLY A 135 -12.87 3.02 4.54
C GLY A 135 -11.77 3.74 3.77
N LEU A 136 -12.13 4.57 2.79
CA LEU A 136 -11.17 5.48 2.14
C LEU A 136 -10.87 6.64 3.10
N GLY A 137 -9.61 6.79 3.50
CA GLY A 137 -9.17 7.79 4.47
C GLY A 137 -8.82 9.12 3.82
N TYR A 138 -9.12 10.21 4.53
CA TYR A 138 -8.73 11.57 4.17
C TYR A 138 -8.61 12.46 5.40
N LEU A 139 -7.99 13.63 5.23
CA LEU A 139 -7.80 14.64 6.24
C LEU A 139 -8.96 15.65 6.20
N ASP A 140 -9.74 15.68 7.27
CA ASP A 140 -10.80 16.65 7.51
C ASP A 140 -10.53 17.39 8.82
N ASN A 141 -10.28 18.70 8.74
CA ASN A 141 -9.98 19.54 9.91
C ASN A 141 -8.89 18.94 10.83
N ASP A 142 -7.76 18.55 10.24
CA ASP A 142 -6.61 17.92 10.92
C ASP A 142 -6.91 16.57 11.60
N LYS A 143 -7.99 15.90 11.18
CA LYS A 143 -8.35 14.56 11.65
C LYS A 143 -8.55 13.61 10.48
N VAL A 144 -8.16 12.35 10.69
CA VAL A 144 -8.46 11.28 9.75
C VAL A 144 -9.96 10.96 9.81
N SER A 145 -10.61 11.14 8.67
CA SER A 145 -12.01 10.79 8.41
C SER A 145 -12.08 9.69 7.35
N TRP A 146 -13.25 9.03 7.25
CA TRP A 146 -13.41 7.81 6.45
C TRP A 146 -14.68 7.85 5.59
N VAL A 147 -14.56 7.35 4.36
CA VAL A 147 -15.70 7.07 3.47
C VAL A 147 -15.83 5.56 3.27
N SER A 148 -16.90 4.96 3.80
CA SER A 148 -17.18 3.51 3.77
C SER A 148 -18.16 3.07 2.68
#